data_AF-A0A0A8ZJM8-F1
#
_entry.id   AF-A0A0A8ZJM8-F1
#
_cell.length_a   1.000
_cell.length_b   1.000
_cell.length_c   1.000
_cell.angle_alpha   90.00
_cell.angle_beta   90.00
_cell.angle_gamma   90.00
#
_symmetry.space_group_name_H-M   'P 1'
#
loop_
_entity.id
_entity.type
_entity.pdbx_description
1 polymer ?
#
loop_
_entity_poly.entity_id
_entity_poly.type
_entity_poly.pdbx_seq_one_letter_code
_entity_poly.pdbx_strand_id
1 'polypeptide(L)'
;MTTAERELDCNTNYDWNRIQESGKDAKLLFGPGYTGLANLGNSCYMASIMQVMFSTHPFILRYFEKQSLKAAFATSPADPTLDLNMQMTKLGHGLLFGKYSTPAKEGLEGIRPRMFKTVIAANHSEFSSMRQQDALDFFLHLIDRVENANSGNHELNPCTGFKFIVEERVQCPSGKVSYNKRSDYMLSLSIPLHEATNKEQLEAFNEKKAAMDLDGKEVCNEEIVRPRVPLEACLSSFSGPEEIPDFYSTALNSKTTATKYAYFELYNF
;
A
#
# COMPACT_ATOMS: atom_id res chain seq x y z
N MET A 1 26.88 11.40 -14.27
CA MET A 1 25.47 11.52 -13.88
C MET A 1 25.39 11.12 -12.42
N THR A 2 25.10 12.08 -11.54
CA THR A 2 24.92 11.84 -10.10
C THR A 2 23.62 11.06 -9.87
N THR A 3 23.48 10.40 -8.72
CA THR A 3 22.22 9.72 -8.35
C THR A 3 21.03 10.69 -8.36
N ALA A 4 21.24 11.93 -7.94
CA ALA A 4 20.24 12.98 -7.99
C ALA A 4 19.84 13.37 -9.43
N GLU A 5 20.80 13.44 -10.35
CA GLU A 5 20.53 13.67 -11.79
C GLU A 5 19.80 12.49 -12.41
N ARG A 6 20.16 11.24 -12.05
CA ARG A 6 19.44 10.03 -12.48
C ARG A 6 18.02 9.99 -11.92
N GLU A 7 17.80 10.41 -10.69
CA GLU A 7 16.47 10.48 -10.07
C GLU A 7 15.61 11.60 -10.67
N LEU A 8 16.24 12.74 -11.00
CA LEU A 8 15.59 13.83 -11.73
C LEU A 8 15.25 13.40 -13.16
N ASP A 9 16.18 12.80 -13.90
CA ASP A 9 15.90 12.25 -15.23
C ASP A 9 14.84 11.14 -15.15
N CYS A 10 14.93 10.23 -14.17
CA CYS A 10 13.93 9.19 -13.97
C CYS A 10 12.57 9.73 -13.55
N ASN A 11 12.44 10.93 -13.00
CA ASN A 11 11.16 11.57 -12.65
C ASN A 11 10.64 12.51 -13.74
N THR A 12 11.55 13.19 -14.45
CA THR A 12 11.24 14.20 -15.48
C THR A 12 11.02 13.52 -16.83
N ASN A 13 11.81 12.49 -17.13
CA ASN A 13 11.63 11.55 -18.23
C ASN A 13 10.92 10.26 -17.76
N TYR A 14 10.37 10.19 -16.53
CA TYR A 14 9.26 9.27 -16.27
C TYR A 14 8.10 9.78 -17.09
N ASP A 15 8.11 9.39 -18.35
CA ASP A 15 7.04 9.59 -19.27
C ASP A 15 5.80 8.98 -18.58
N TRP A 16 4.86 9.82 -18.15
CA TRP A 16 3.62 9.35 -17.50
C TRP A 16 2.82 8.45 -18.46
N ASN A 17 3.19 8.43 -19.76
CA ASN A 17 2.93 7.40 -20.77
C ASN A 17 3.34 5.97 -20.37
N ARG A 18 4.04 5.77 -19.26
CA ARG A 18 4.40 4.45 -18.71
C ARG A 18 3.39 3.93 -17.69
N ILE A 19 2.59 4.81 -17.09
CA ILE A 19 1.47 4.46 -16.18
C ILE A 19 0.14 4.47 -16.95
N GLN A 20 -0.03 5.43 -17.86
CA GLN A 20 -0.98 5.24 -18.96
C GLN A 20 -0.41 4.11 -19.82
N GLU A 21 -1.24 3.15 -20.23
CA GLU A 21 -0.79 2.04 -21.06
C GLU A 21 0.01 2.58 -22.26
N SER A 22 1.30 2.22 -22.38
CA SER A 22 2.19 2.82 -23.38
C SER A 22 1.57 2.74 -24.78
N GLY A 23 1.38 3.91 -25.41
CA GLY A 23 0.81 4.02 -26.75
C GLY A 23 -0.71 3.89 -26.85
N LYS A 24 -1.47 3.88 -25.74
CA LYS A 24 -2.94 3.95 -25.78
C LYS A 24 -3.45 5.28 -25.22
N ASP A 25 -4.28 5.95 -26.00
CA ASP A 25 -5.06 7.10 -25.54
C ASP A 25 -6.11 6.62 -24.53
N ALA A 26 -5.78 6.70 -23.24
CA ALA A 26 -6.72 6.38 -22.18
C ALA A 26 -7.92 7.33 -22.23
N LYS A 27 -9.14 6.78 -22.18
CA LYS A 27 -10.36 7.59 -22.12
C LYS A 27 -10.37 8.39 -20.82
N LEU A 28 -10.34 9.71 -20.92
CA LEU A 28 -10.43 10.59 -19.76
C LEU A 28 -11.78 10.41 -19.06
N LEU A 29 -11.72 10.19 -17.74
CA LEU A 29 -12.88 10.08 -16.87
C LEU A 29 -13.04 11.37 -16.05
N PHE A 30 -14.28 11.78 -15.88
CA PHE A 30 -14.65 13.00 -15.15
C PHE A 30 -15.80 12.72 -14.19
N GLY A 31 -15.92 13.55 -13.16
CA GLY A 31 -17.02 13.55 -12.23
C GLY A 31 -16.67 13.06 -10.81
N PRO A 32 -17.69 12.82 -9.97
CA PRO A 32 -17.52 12.35 -8.59
C PRO A 32 -16.63 11.11 -8.51
N GLY A 33 -15.61 11.14 -7.66
CA GLY A 33 -14.66 10.03 -7.48
C GLY A 33 -13.55 9.92 -8.52
N TYR A 34 -13.56 10.74 -9.58
CA TYR A 34 -12.55 10.73 -10.65
C TYR A 34 -11.60 11.92 -10.58
N THR A 35 -11.34 12.44 -9.39
CA THR A 35 -10.42 13.58 -9.20
C THR A 35 -8.99 13.08 -9.06
N GLY A 36 -8.08 13.55 -9.91
CA GLY A 36 -6.65 13.26 -9.82
C GLY A 36 -5.96 13.92 -8.61
N LEU A 37 -4.79 13.41 -8.26
CA LEU A 37 -3.89 14.02 -7.28
C LEU A 37 -2.61 14.46 -7.98
N ALA A 38 -2.35 15.76 -7.97
CA ALA A 38 -1.15 16.33 -8.58
C ALA A 38 0.10 15.90 -7.80
N ASN A 39 1.17 15.55 -8.53
CA ASN A 39 2.45 15.20 -7.93
C ASN A 39 3.06 16.42 -7.18
N LEU A 40 3.45 16.22 -5.93
CA LEU A 40 4.06 17.23 -5.06
C LEU A 40 5.58 17.05 -4.92
N GLY A 41 6.19 16.28 -5.83
CA GLY A 41 7.58 15.81 -5.73
C GLY A 41 7.63 14.46 -5.04
N ASN A 42 7.91 13.40 -5.81
CA ASN A 42 7.97 12.00 -5.38
C ASN A 42 6.74 11.52 -4.57
N SER A 43 5.56 12.12 -4.75
CA SER A 43 4.39 11.85 -3.90
C SER A 43 3.44 10.78 -4.47
N CYS A 44 3.90 9.96 -5.41
CA CYS A 44 3.07 8.95 -6.07
C CYS A 44 2.62 7.84 -5.12
N TYR A 45 3.46 7.44 -4.16
CA TYR A 45 3.12 6.47 -3.10
C TYR A 45 1.90 6.97 -2.29
N MET A 46 1.95 8.22 -1.85
CA MET A 46 0.85 8.87 -1.11
C MET A 46 -0.40 8.98 -1.98
N ALA A 47 -0.26 9.46 -3.22
CA ALA A 47 -1.39 9.61 -4.13
C ALA A 47 -2.10 8.27 -4.38
N SER A 48 -1.34 7.20 -4.63
CA SER A 48 -1.87 5.86 -4.89
C SER A 48 -2.64 5.33 -3.69
N ILE A 49 -2.06 5.41 -2.48
CA ILE A 49 -2.74 4.98 -1.26
C ILE A 49 -3.99 5.82 -1.01
N MET A 50 -3.93 7.15 -1.09
CA MET A 50 -5.10 7.99 -0.82
C MET A 50 -6.25 7.76 -1.79
N GLN A 51 -5.97 7.48 -3.07
CA GLN A 51 -7.00 7.10 -4.06
C GLN A 51 -7.69 5.78 -3.66
N VAL A 52 -6.93 4.77 -3.23
CA VAL A 52 -7.49 3.49 -2.75
C VAL A 52 -8.31 3.70 -1.48
N MET A 53 -7.77 4.41 -0.48
CA MET A 53 -8.47 4.63 0.79
C MET A 53 -9.83 5.31 0.57
N PHE A 54 -9.88 6.39 -0.22
CA PHE A 54 -11.14 7.09 -0.53
C PHE A 54 -12.03 6.38 -1.55
N SER A 55 -11.65 5.20 -2.02
CA SER A 55 -12.52 4.28 -2.76
C SER A 55 -13.19 3.24 -1.83
N THR A 56 -12.79 3.16 -0.56
CA THR A 56 -13.36 2.23 0.42
C THR A 56 -14.52 2.86 1.21
N HIS A 57 -15.55 2.06 1.48
CA HIS A 57 -16.73 2.52 2.20
C HIS A 57 -16.43 3.13 3.58
N PRO A 58 -15.56 2.56 4.44
CA PRO A 58 -15.30 3.15 5.77
C PRO A 58 -14.75 4.58 5.72
N PHE A 59 -13.81 4.85 4.81
CA PHE A 59 -13.22 6.18 4.66
C PHE A 59 -14.18 7.18 4.03
N ILE A 60 -14.96 6.76 3.02
CA ILE A 60 -16.02 7.58 2.43
C ILE A 60 -17.06 7.95 3.50
N LEU A 61 -17.55 6.95 4.24
CA LEU A 61 -18.55 7.15 5.28
C LEU A 61 -18.06 8.13 6.35
N ARG A 62 -16.82 7.96 6.83
CA ARG A 62 -16.24 8.76 7.92
C ARG A 62 -15.90 10.20 7.53
N TYR A 63 -15.29 10.40 6.37
CA TYR A 63 -14.68 11.69 5.97
C TYR A 63 -15.46 12.43 4.88
N PHE A 64 -16.54 11.86 4.36
CA PHE A 64 -17.37 12.49 3.35
C PHE A 64 -18.87 12.48 3.72
N GLU A 65 -19.47 11.33 3.98
CA GLU A 65 -20.93 11.22 4.19
C GLU A 65 -21.37 11.68 5.58
N LYS A 66 -20.73 11.17 6.65
CA LYS A 66 -21.06 11.54 8.05
C LYS A 66 -20.45 12.86 8.49
N GLN A 67 -19.51 13.41 7.72
CA GLN A 67 -18.74 14.60 8.09
C GLN A 67 -18.80 15.66 6.99
N SER A 68 -19.52 16.76 7.25
CA SER A 68 -19.46 17.93 6.38
C SER A 68 -18.21 18.77 6.67
N LEU A 69 -17.72 19.51 5.66
CA LEU A 69 -16.61 20.44 5.81
C LEU A 69 -16.87 21.50 6.89
N LYS A 70 -18.10 22.01 6.98
CA LYS A 70 -18.49 23.00 7.99
C LYS A 70 -18.41 22.42 9.41
N ALA A 71 -18.92 21.20 9.59
CA ALA A 71 -18.86 20.52 10.89
C ALA A 71 -17.42 20.20 11.28
N ALA A 72 -16.59 19.68 10.36
CA ALA A 72 -15.19 19.37 10.63
C ALA A 72 -14.39 20.63 11.02
N PHE A 73 -14.62 21.74 10.31
CA PHE A 73 -13.98 23.01 10.62
C PHE A 73 -14.38 23.55 12.00
N ALA A 74 -15.64 23.40 12.40
CA ALA A 74 -16.15 23.84 13.69
C ALA A 74 -15.61 23.01 14.87
N THR A 75 -15.32 21.72 14.67
CA THR A 75 -14.78 20.82 15.69
C THR A 75 -13.25 20.83 15.78
N SER A 76 -12.60 21.39 14.77
CA SER A 76 -11.14 21.44 14.70
C SER A 76 -10.55 22.29 15.84
N PRO A 77 -9.33 21.97 16.32
CA PRO A 77 -8.56 22.87 17.18
C PRO A 77 -8.35 24.25 16.53
N ALA A 78 -7.81 25.19 17.30
CA ALA A 78 -7.63 26.60 16.92
C ALA A 78 -6.97 26.80 15.55
N ASP A 79 -6.11 25.88 15.11
CA ASP A 79 -5.56 25.85 13.74
C ASP A 79 -6.01 24.57 12.97
N PRO A 80 -7.00 24.69 12.07
CA PRO A 80 -7.46 23.58 11.23
C PRO A 80 -6.46 23.11 10.18
N THR A 81 -5.38 23.84 9.94
CA THR A 81 -4.31 23.41 9.05
C THR A 81 -3.44 22.31 9.66
N LEU A 82 -3.47 22.17 10.99
CA LEU A 82 -2.72 21.17 11.75
C LEU A 82 -3.56 19.96 12.17
N ASP A 83 -4.88 20.00 11.96
CA ASP A 83 -5.79 18.91 12.30
C ASP A 83 -5.90 17.86 11.18
N LEU A 84 -5.53 16.62 11.51
CA LEU A 84 -5.58 15.50 10.57
C LEU A 84 -7.01 15.21 10.13
N ASN A 85 -7.99 15.25 11.03
CA ASN A 85 -9.38 14.93 10.69
C ASN A 85 -9.98 15.97 9.75
N MET A 86 -9.69 17.26 9.96
CA MET A 86 -10.03 18.32 9.02
C MET A 86 -9.36 18.13 7.65
N GLN A 87 -8.05 17.86 7.61
CA GLN A 87 -7.34 17.68 6.34
C GLN A 87 -7.80 16.42 5.57
N MET A 88 -8.12 15.33 6.27
CA MET A 88 -8.72 14.12 5.69
C MET A 88 -10.11 14.39 5.14
N THR A 89 -10.98 15.10 5.89
CA THR A 89 -12.31 15.51 5.42
C THR A 89 -12.21 16.39 4.18
N LYS A 90 -11.31 17.38 4.21
CA LYS A 90 -11.04 18.26 3.06
C LYS A 90 -10.58 17.48 1.84
N LEU A 91 -9.68 16.53 2.02
CA LEU A 91 -9.17 15.68 0.94
C LEU A 91 -10.29 14.79 0.37
N GLY A 92 -11.07 14.14 1.21
CA GLY A 92 -12.20 13.30 0.81
C GLY A 92 -13.24 14.06 0.00
N HIS A 93 -13.66 15.24 0.46
CA HIS A 93 -14.54 16.12 -0.31
C HIS A 93 -13.90 16.57 -1.63
N GLY A 94 -12.60 16.86 -1.63
CA GLY A 94 -11.85 17.19 -2.84
C GLY A 94 -11.86 16.06 -3.87
N LEU A 95 -11.75 14.81 -3.44
CA LEU A 95 -11.73 13.65 -4.32
C LEU A 95 -13.13 13.27 -4.82
N LEU A 96 -14.11 13.25 -3.91
CA LEU A 96 -15.41 12.62 -4.13
C LEU A 96 -16.48 13.57 -4.68
N PHE A 97 -16.41 14.87 -4.43
CA PHE A 97 -17.47 15.81 -4.83
C PHE A 97 -17.55 16.06 -6.35
N GLY A 98 -16.48 15.77 -7.10
CA GLY A 98 -16.43 15.94 -8.56
C GLY A 98 -16.20 17.37 -9.06
N LYS A 99 -16.18 18.38 -8.17
CA LYS A 99 -15.91 19.79 -8.51
C LYS A 99 -14.57 19.99 -9.25
N TYR A 100 -13.58 19.16 -8.92
CA TYR A 100 -12.22 19.24 -9.48
C TYR A 100 -11.97 18.24 -10.60
N SER A 101 -13.02 17.55 -11.06
CA SER A 101 -12.97 16.58 -12.15
C SER A 101 -14.03 16.95 -13.19
N THR A 102 -13.82 18.08 -13.86
CA THR A 102 -14.72 18.60 -14.91
C THR A 102 -14.02 18.55 -16.26
N PRO A 103 -14.75 18.38 -17.37
CA PRO A 103 -14.19 18.43 -18.72
C PRO A 103 -13.88 19.88 -19.11
N ALA A 104 -12.89 20.50 -18.45
CA ALA A 104 -12.32 21.77 -18.88
C ALA A 104 -11.15 21.52 -19.83
N LYS A 105 -10.96 22.42 -20.80
CA LYS A 105 -9.86 22.35 -21.77
C LYS A 105 -8.51 22.49 -21.07
N GLU A 106 -7.69 21.45 -21.25
CA GLU A 106 -6.25 21.34 -20.97
C GLU A 106 -5.76 21.54 -19.52
N GLY A 107 -4.96 20.59 -19.03
CA GLY A 107 -4.07 20.79 -17.86
C GLY A 107 -4.65 20.52 -16.47
N LEU A 108 -5.74 19.77 -16.32
CA LEU A 108 -6.25 19.42 -14.99
C LEU A 108 -5.41 18.33 -14.32
N GLU A 109 -4.35 18.74 -13.62
CA GLU A 109 -3.53 17.88 -12.76
C GLU A 109 -4.27 17.38 -11.49
N GLY A 110 -5.56 17.71 -11.33
CA GLY A 110 -6.35 17.41 -10.15
C GLY A 110 -6.03 18.31 -8.96
N ILE A 111 -6.25 17.83 -7.74
CA ILE A 111 -6.02 18.61 -6.51
C ILE A 111 -4.59 18.44 -5.99
N ARG A 112 -4.05 19.49 -5.36
CA ARG A 112 -2.71 19.51 -4.75
C ARG A 112 -2.83 19.42 -3.21
N PRO A 113 -2.73 18.22 -2.59
CA PRO A 113 -3.01 18.01 -1.17
C PRO A 113 -1.84 18.44 -0.25
N ARG A 114 -1.30 19.66 -0.42
CA ARG A 114 -0.12 20.14 0.34
C ARG A 114 -0.34 20.17 1.85
N MET A 115 -1.50 20.67 2.29
CA MET A 115 -1.83 20.73 3.72
C MET A 115 -1.94 19.34 4.35
N PHE A 116 -2.58 18.40 3.64
CA PHE A 116 -2.62 17.01 4.07
C PHE A 116 -1.21 16.42 4.17
N LYS A 117 -0.36 16.61 3.15
CA LYS A 117 1.05 16.16 3.17
C LYS A 117 1.78 16.68 4.40
N THR A 118 1.63 17.97 4.74
CA THR A 118 2.25 18.57 5.92
C THR A 118 1.80 17.89 7.22
N VAL A 119 0.51 17.65 7.40
CA VAL A 119 -0.03 17.10 8.66
C VAL A 119 0.25 15.61 8.80
N ILE A 120 0.15 14.85 7.71
CA ILE A 120 0.40 13.40 7.75
C ILE A 120 1.88 13.12 7.95
N ALA A 121 2.78 13.91 7.35
CA ALA A 121 4.23 13.74 7.47
C ALA A 121 4.83 14.39 8.74
N ALA A 122 4.02 15.10 9.53
CA ALA A 122 4.53 15.83 10.69
C ALA A 122 5.24 14.88 11.66
N ASN A 123 6.46 15.24 12.06
CA ASN A 123 7.34 14.47 12.96
C ASN A 123 7.79 13.10 12.43
N HIS A 124 7.69 12.83 11.11
CA HIS A 124 8.22 11.62 10.49
C HIS A 124 9.42 11.94 9.59
N SER A 125 10.60 11.38 9.87
CA SER A 125 11.84 11.69 9.15
C SER A 125 11.76 11.39 7.65
N GLU A 126 11.21 10.23 7.28
CA GLU A 126 11.09 9.83 5.88
C GLU A 126 10.01 10.60 5.11
N PHE A 127 8.78 10.66 5.62
CA PHE A 127 7.67 11.33 4.92
C PHE A 127 7.74 12.86 4.90
N SER A 128 8.51 13.48 5.81
CA SER A 128 8.80 14.92 5.76
C SER A 128 9.79 15.29 4.65
N SER A 129 10.53 14.30 4.13
CA SER A 129 11.42 14.48 2.99
C SER A 129 10.65 14.58 1.66
N MET A 130 11.37 14.92 0.60
CA MET A 130 10.87 14.89 -0.79
C MET A 130 11.38 13.67 -1.56
N ARG A 131 11.81 12.59 -0.87
CA ARG A 131 12.33 11.37 -1.49
C ARG A 131 11.21 10.42 -1.90
N GLN A 132 11.53 9.45 -2.75
CA GLN A 132 10.67 8.31 -3.00
C GLN A 132 10.55 7.46 -1.73
N GLN A 133 9.36 6.93 -1.48
CA GLN A 133 9.04 6.17 -0.27
C GLN A 133 8.19 4.95 -0.63
N ASP A 134 8.24 3.95 0.24
CA ASP A 134 7.44 2.74 0.11
C ASP A 134 5.95 3.03 0.40
N ALA A 135 5.06 2.46 -0.42
CA ALA A 135 3.62 2.69 -0.31
C ALA A 135 2.99 1.95 0.88
N LEU A 136 3.52 0.78 1.24
CA LEU A 136 3.08 0.02 2.41
C LEU A 136 3.49 0.76 3.69
N ASP A 137 4.72 1.27 3.78
CA ASP A 137 5.15 2.05 4.95
C ASP A 137 4.27 3.28 5.15
N PHE A 138 3.92 3.98 4.06
CA PHE A 138 2.99 5.10 4.13
C PHE A 138 1.58 4.66 4.53
N PHE A 139 1.10 3.51 4.04
CA PHE A 139 -0.19 2.95 4.43
C PHE A 139 -0.24 2.66 5.94
N LEU A 140 0.76 1.96 6.48
CA LEU A 140 0.82 1.64 7.91
C LEU A 140 0.92 2.90 8.77
N HIS A 141 1.73 3.87 8.35
CA HIS A 141 1.80 5.18 8.99
C HIS A 141 0.45 5.93 8.95
N LEU A 142 -0.26 5.89 7.82
CA LEU A 142 -1.59 6.47 7.70
C LEU A 142 -2.58 5.81 8.67
N ILE A 143 -2.58 4.48 8.75
CA ILE A 143 -3.42 3.73 9.69
C ILE A 143 -3.14 4.17 11.12
N ASP A 144 -1.88 4.15 11.57
CA ASP A 144 -1.49 4.58 12.92
C ASP A 144 -1.95 6.01 13.23
N ARG A 145 -1.72 6.95 12.31
CA ARG A 145 -2.13 8.35 12.48
C ARG A 145 -3.65 8.51 12.58
N VAL A 146 -4.41 7.76 11.78
CA VAL A 146 -5.88 7.79 11.80
C VAL A 146 -6.44 7.11 13.04
N GLU A 147 -5.86 5.99 13.49
CA GLU A 147 -6.23 5.33 14.75
C GLU A 147 -6.02 6.28 15.93
N ASN A 148 -4.83 6.90 16.01
CA ASN A 148 -4.49 7.86 17.05
C ASN A 148 -5.42 9.07 17.05
N ALA A 149 -5.75 9.62 15.88
CA ALA A 149 -6.66 10.76 15.74
C ALA A 149 -8.14 10.45 16.03
N ASN A 150 -8.53 9.17 16.11
CA ASN A 150 -9.89 8.73 16.45
C ASN A 150 -9.89 7.86 17.73
N SER A 151 -8.85 7.97 18.56
CA SER A 151 -8.73 7.23 19.82
C SER A 151 -9.96 7.45 20.71
N GLY A 152 -10.59 6.36 21.15
CA GLY A 152 -11.78 6.41 22.01
C GLY A 152 -13.13 6.52 21.29
N ASN A 153 -13.16 6.58 19.95
CA ASN A 153 -14.41 6.53 19.18
C ASN A 153 -14.36 5.45 18.09
N HIS A 154 -14.58 4.20 18.49
CA HIS A 154 -14.51 3.03 17.61
C HIS A 154 -15.50 3.09 16.44
N GLU A 155 -16.68 3.70 16.62
CA GLU A 155 -17.68 3.83 15.55
C GLU A 155 -17.25 4.78 14.41
N LEU A 156 -16.34 5.71 14.72
CA LEU A 156 -15.79 6.67 13.77
C LEU A 156 -14.41 6.27 13.23
N ASN A 157 -13.79 5.20 13.71
CA ASN A 157 -12.49 4.77 13.22
C ASN A 157 -12.63 3.95 11.93
N PRO A 158 -12.25 4.49 10.75
CA PRO A 158 -12.43 3.80 9.48
C PRO A 158 -11.40 2.67 9.28
N CYS A 159 -10.36 2.57 10.11
CA CYS A 159 -9.33 1.53 10.05
C CYS A 159 -9.84 0.17 10.54
N THR A 160 -10.95 0.14 11.28
CA THR A 160 -11.56 -1.10 11.81
C THR A 160 -11.88 -2.11 10.70
N GLY A 161 -12.29 -1.65 9.52
CA GLY A 161 -12.61 -2.51 8.37
C GLY A 161 -11.40 -3.20 7.73
N PHE A 162 -10.18 -2.78 8.04
CA PHE A 162 -8.94 -3.39 7.53
C PHE A 162 -8.31 -4.36 8.53
N LYS A 163 -8.78 -4.33 9.78
CA LYS A 163 -8.18 -5.10 10.86
C LYS A 163 -8.64 -6.55 10.80
N PHE A 164 -7.70 -7.48 10.85
CA PHE A 164 -7.97 -8.90 11.00
C PHE A 164 -7.05 -9.51 12.05
N ILE A 165 -7.35 -10.73 12.49
CA ILE A 165 -6.53 -11.49 13.43
C ILE A 165 -5.94 -12.70 12.71
N VAL A 166 -4.62 -12.85 12.84
CA VAL A 166 -3.90 -14.06 12.46
C VAL A 166 -3.67 -14.88 13.71
N GLU A 167 -4.13 -16.12 13.68
CA GLU A 167 -3.80 -17.13 14.68
C GLU A 167 -2.62 -17.96 14.18
N GLU A 168 -1.57 -18.00 15.00
CA GLU A 168 -0.36 -18.76 14.77
C GLU A 168 -0.34 -19.99 15.68
N ARG A 169 -0.31 -21.18 15.09
CA ARG A 169 -0.23 -22.45 15.79
C ARG A 169 1.19 -23.00 15.68
N VAL A 170 1.88 -23.12 16.80
CA VAL A 170 3.21 -23.72 16.89
C VAL A 170 3.10 -25.09 17.56
N GLN A 171 3.61 -26.13 16.89
CA GLN A 171 3.63 -27.51 17.38
C GLN A 171 5.06 -28.02 17.51
N CYS A 172 5.40 -28.55 18.69
CA CYS A 172 6.69 -29.22 18.88
C CYS A 172 6.59 -30.73 18.64
N PRO A 173 7.71 -31.47 18.50
CA PRO A 173 7.69 -32.91 18.22
C PRO A 173 7.03 -33.76 19.31
N SER A 174 6.85 -33.23 20.53
CA SER A 174 6.13 -33.93 21.60
C SER A 174 4.61 -33.97 21.38
N GLY A 175 4.10 -33.36 20.32
CA GLY A 175 2.66 -33.22 20.04
C GLY A 175 1.95 -32.12 20.84
N LYS A 176 2.66 -31.39 21.72
CA LYS A 176 2.08 -30.22 22.40
C LYS A 176 2.06 -29.03 21.46
N VAL A 177 1.05 -28.18 21.64
CA VAL A 177 0.77 -27.03 20.77
C VAL A 177 0.66 -25.74 21.58
N SER A 178 1.00 -24.62 20.95
CA SER A 178 0.77 -23.27 21.46
C SER A 178 0.08 -22.45 20.37
N TYR A 179 -0.91 -21.65 20.75
CA TYR A 179 -1.61 -20.74 19.87
C TYR A 179 -1.29 -19.31 20.30
N ASN A 180 -0.89 -18.47 19.35
CA ASN A 180 -0.68 -17.04 19.54
C ASN A 180 -1.56 -16.28 18.56
N LYS A 181 -2.09 -15.14 18.97
CA LYS A 181 -2.98 -14.30 18.15
C LYS A 181 -2.34 -12.93 17.98
N ARG A 182 -2.32 -12.45 16.75
CA ARG A 182 -1.85 -11.09 16.43
C ARG A 182 -2.87 -10.38 15.56
N SER A 183 -3.19 -9.15 15.90
CA SER A 183 -3.95 -8.28 15.00
C SER A 183 -3.04 -7.70 13.93
N ASP A 184 -3.53 -7.60 12.71
CA ASP A 184 -2.80 -7.03 11.58
C ASP A 184 -3.75 -6.24 10.67
N TYR A 185 -3.16 -5.37 9.84
CA TYR A 185 -3.84 -4.59 8.80
C TYR A 185 -3.37 -4.99 7.39
N MET A 186 -2.30 -5.77 7.27
CA MET A 186 -1.75 -6.21 6.00
C MET A 186 -1.46 -7.71 5.99
N LEU A 187 -1.90 -8.39 4.93
CA LEU A 187 -1.49 -9.75 4.63
C LEU A 187 -0.23 -9.76 3.75
N SER A 188 0.92 -10.05 4.36
CA SER A 188 2.17 -10.30 3.62
C SER A 188 2.17 -11.69 3.00
N LEU A 189 2.18 -11.76 1.67
CA LEU A 189 2.29 -13.01 0.92
C LEU A 189 3.70 -13.14 0.34
N SER A 190 4.37 -14.25 0.67
CA SER A 190 5.59 -14.66 -0.01
C SER A 190 5.25 -15.06 -1.45
N ILE A 191 6.18 -14.77 -2.38
CA ILE A 191 6.05 -15.18 -3.78
C ILE A 191 6.93 -16.43 -3.99
N PRO A 192 6.37 -17.65 -4.00
CA PRO A 192 7.13 -18.86 -4.24
C PRO A 192 7.56 -18.93 -5.71
N LEU A 193 8.74 -18.40 -6.04
CA LEU A 193 9.26 -18.37 -7.42
C LEU A 193 9.41 -19.76 -8.05
N HIS A 194 9.58 -20.80 -7.24
CA HIS A 194 9.61 -22.19 -7.69
C HIS A 194 8.25 -22.69 -8.22
N GLU A 195 7.15 -22.01 -7.92
CA GLU A 195 5.79 -22.28 -8.44
C GLU A 195 5.47 -21.46 -9.71
N ALA A 196 6.47 -20.79 -10.30
CA ALA A 196 6.26 -20.07 -11.55
C ALA A 196 5.84 -21.02 -12.69
N THR A 197 4.80 -20.64 -13.43
CA THR A 197 4.22 -21.45 -14.53
C THR A 197 4.92 -21.30 -15.87
N ASN A 198 5.80 -20.30 -16.01
CA ASN A 198 6.48 -19.93 -17.25
C ASN A 198 8.01 -20.04 -17.15
N LYS A 199 8.52 -21.07 -16.47
CA LYS A 199 9.96 -21.25 -16.19
C LYS A 199 10.80 -21.26 -17.47
N GLU A 200 10.41 -22.03 -18.48
CA GLU A 200 11.14 -22.12 -19.75
C GLU A 200 11.26 -20.76 -20.46
N GLN A 201 10.18 -19.95 -20.43
CA GLN A 201 10.21 -18.60 -21.01
C GLN A 201 11.13 -17.67 -20.22
N LEU A 202 11.17 -17.82 -18.90
CA LEU A 202 12.04 -17.04 -18.03
C LEU A 202 13.51 -17.40 -18.23
N GLU A 203 13.81 -18.68 -18.38
CA GLU A 203 15.16 -19.17 -18.69
C GLU A 203 15.66 -18.61 -20.03
N ALA A 204 14.85 -18.76 -21.10
CA ALA A 204 15.19 -18.20 -22.41
C ALA A 204 15.37 -16.67 -22.38
N PHE A 205 14.53 -15.97 -21.61
CA PHE A 205 14.68 -14.52 -21.42
C PHE A 205 15.96 -14.17 -20.66
N ASN A 206 16.30 -14.90 -19.60
CA ASN A 206 17.50 -14.66 -18.81
C ASN A 206 18.78 -14.90 -19.64
N GLU A 207 18.79 -15.93 -20.49
CA GLU A 207 19.89 -16.17 -21.43
C GLU A 207 20.03 -15.02 -22.44
N LYS A 208 18.92 -14.60 -23.05
CA LYS A 208 18.90 -13.46 -23.99
C LYS A 208 19.36 -12.18 -23.31
N LYS A 209 18.89 -11.92 -22.09
CA LYS A 209 19.28 -10.74 -21.30
C LYS A 209 20.76 -10.78 -20.96
N ALA A 210 21.29 -11.92 -20.52
CA ALA A 210 22.72 -12.06 -20.24
C ALA A 210 23.59 -11.81 -21.48
N ALA A 211 23.16 -12.28 -22.65
CA ALA A 211 23.86 -12.01 -23.91
C ALA A 211 23.82 -10.51 -24.29
N MET A 212 22.68 -9.84 -24.08
CA MET A 212 22.54 -8.40 -24.36
C MET A 212 23.30 -7.51 -23.37
N ASP A 213 23.33 -7.88 -22.10
CA ASP A 213 24.09 -7.19 -21.06
C ASP A 213 25.60 -7.22 -21.37
N LEU A 214 26.11 -8.33 -21.94
CA LEU A 214 27.50 -8.44 -22.43
C LEU A 214 27.79 -7.51 -23.61
N ASP A 215 26.81 -7.29 -24.48
CA ASP A 215 26.87 -6.37 -25.61
C ASP A 215 26.63 -4.90 -25.20
N GLY A 216 26.39 -4.62 -23.92
CA GLY A 216 26.08 -3.29 -23.40
C GLY A 216 24.74 -2.72 -23.87
N LYS A 217 23.81 -3.60 -24.29
CA LYS A 217 22.47 -3.23 -24.76
C LYS A 217 21.43 -3.54 -23.68
N GLU A 218 20.53 -2.59 -23.43
CA GLU A 218 19.39 -2.83 -22.54
C GLU A 218 18.22 -3.46 -23.30
N VAL A 219 17.48 -4.33 -22.60
CA VAL A 219 16.27 -4.97 -23.13
C VAL A 219 15.10 -3.98 -23.11
N CYS A 220 14.38 -3.86 -24.22
CA CYS A 220 13.15 -3.06 -24.29
C CYS A 220 12.11 -3.57 -23.29
N ASN A 221 11.34 -2.65 -22.68
CA ASN A 221 10.37 -2.99 -21.64
C ASN A 221 9.28 -3.96 -22.11
N GLU A 222 8.92 -3.91 -23.38
CA GLU A 222 7.91 -4.77 -24.02
C GLU A 222 8.37 -6.23 -24.11
N GLU A 223 9.68 -6.48 -24.09
CA GLU A 223 10.27 -7.82 -24.17
C GLU A 223 10.53 -8.44 -22.79
N ILE A 224 10.27 -7.71 -21.70
CA ILE A 224 10.54 -8.20 -20.35
C ILE A 224 9.59 -9.35 -20.00
N VAL A 225 10.18 -10.53 -19.78
CA VAL A 225 9.47 -11.69 -19.24
C VAL A 225 9.58 -11.69 -17.71
N ARG A 226 8.43 -11.72 -17.02
CA ARG A 226 8.35 -11.81 -15.55
C ARG A 226 7.87 -13.21 -15.13
N PRO A 227 8.30 -13.71 -13.95
CA PRO A 227 7.77 -14.97 -13.41
C PRO A 227 6.26 -14.84 -13.16
N ARG A 228 5.50 -15.86 -13.58
CA ARG A 228 4.05 -15.95 -13.42
C ARG A 228 3.72 -16.98 -12.34
N VAL A 229 3.63 -16.51 -11.11
CA VAL A 229 3.27 -17.32 -9.94
C VAL A 229 1.76 -17.21 -9.69
N PRO A 230 1.01 -18.32 -9.56
CA PRO A 230 -0.40 -18.28 -9.23
C PRO A 230 -0.64 -17.69 -7.83
N LEU A 231 -1.69 -16.87 -7.68
CA LEU A 231 -2.07 -16.31 -6.37
C LEU A 231 -2.37 -17.41 -5.34
N GLU A 232 -2.97 -18.51 -5.79
CA GLU A 232 -3.24 -19.68 -4.94
C GLU A 232 -1.95 -20.23 -4.32
N ALA A 233 -0.84 -20.29 -5.06
CA ALA A 233 0.45 -20.75 -4.54
C ALA A 233 0.97 -19.82 -3.43
N CYS A 234 0.79 -18.51 -3.56
CA CYS A 234 1.16 -17.54 -2.52
C CYS A 234 0.32 -17.72 -1.24
N LEU A 235 -0.99 -17.96 -1.39
CA LEU A 235 -1.90 -18.22 -0.26
C LEU A 235 -1.59 -19.55 0.41
N SER A 236 -1.34 -20.61 -0.37
CA SER A 236 -0.90 -21.91 0.15
C SER A 236 0.42 -21.79 0.90
N SER A 237 1.38 -21.00 0.39
CA SER A 237 2.64 -20.74 1.08
C SER A 237 2.44 -20.02 2.41
N PHE A 238 1.47 -19.11 2.50
CA PHE A 238 1.15 -18.40 3.76
C PHE A 238 0.55 -19.34 4.81
N SER A 239 -0.38 -20.21 4.42
CA SER A 239 -1.02 -21.19 5.33
C SER A 239 -0.20 -22.46 5.56
N GLY A 240 0.91 -22.62 4.84
CA GLY A 240 1.74 -23.81 4.85
C GLY A 240 2.53 -23.98 6.15
N PRO A 241 3.09 -25.18 6.39
CA PRO A 241 3.97 -25.42 7.52
C PRO A 241 5.29 -24.64 7.36
N GLU A 242 5.66 -23.87 8.37
CA GLU A 242 6.96 -23.21 8.49
C GLU A 242 7.78 -23.91 9.59
N GLU A 243 8.99 -24.35 9.26
CA GLU A 243 9.89 -24.95 10.26
C GLU A 243 10.63 -23.86 11.04
N ILE A 244 10.56 -23.94 12.37
CA ILE A 244 11.30 -23.07 13.29
C ILE A 244 12.45 -23.90 13.88
N PRO A 245 13.68 -23.76 13.36
CA PRO A 245 14.85 -24.40 13.95
C PRO A 245 15.18 -23.78 15.31
N ASP A 246 15.90 -24.53 16.15
CA ASP A 246 16.38 -24.09 17.48
C ASP A 246 15.27 -23.62 18.45
N PHE A 247 14.03 -24.07 18.26
CA PHE A 247 12.90 -23.79 19.14
C PHE A 247 13.07 -24.48 20.51
N TYR A 248 13.01 -23.71 21.60
CA TYR A 248 13.03 -24.28 22.94
C TYR A 248 11.66 -24.82 23.34
N SER A 249 11.54 -26.15 23.43
CA SER A 249 10.30 -26.80 23.86
C SER A 249 10.29 -26.97 25.37
N THR A 250 9.39 -26.27 26.06
CA THR A 250 9.14 -26.46 27.50
C THR A 250 8.60 -27.86 27.82
N ALA A 251 8.01 -28.55 26.84
CA ALA A 251 7.52 -29.92 26.99
C ALA A 251 8.64 -30.96 26.98
N LEU A 252 9.69 -30.72 26.18
CA LEU A 252 10.85 -31.62 26.03
C LEU A 252 12.08 -31.15 26.83
N ASN A 253 12.00 -29.97 27.45
CA ASN A 253 13.07 -29.29 28.16
C ASN A 253 14.39 -29.24 27.35
N SER A 254 14.28 -29.05 26.03
CA SER A 254 15.39 -29.09 25.08
C SER A 254 15.08 -28.28 23.82
N LYS A 255 16.13 -27.92 23.08
CA LYS A 255 16.01 -27.29 21.76
C LYS A 255 15.63 -28.33 20.72
N THR A 256 14.70 -27.98 19.85
CA THR A 256 14.15 -28.85 18.82
C THR A 256 13.68 -28.03 17.63
N THR A 257 13.14 -28.69 16.61
CA THR A 257 12.49 -28.03 15.47
C THR A 257 10.99 -28.06 15.68
N ALA A 258 10.34 -26.89 15.69
CA ALA A 258 8.88 -26.80 15.76
C ALA A 258 8.29 -26.49 14.38
N THR A 259 7.02 -26.82 14.19
CA THR A 259 6.28 -26.46 12.97
C THR A 259 5.24 -25.40 13.31
N LYS A 260 5.28 -24.27 12.61
CA LYS A 260 4.35 -23.16 12.71
C LYS A 260 3.36 -23.19 11.55
N TYR A 261 2.12 -22.81 11.83
CA TYR A 261 1.07 -22.59 10.85
C TYR A 261 0.40 -21.26 11.13
N ALA A 262 -0.04 -20.54 10.09
CA ALA A 262 -0.76 -19.29 10.22
C ALA A 262 -2.15 -19.39 9.56
N TYR A 263 -3.18 -18.95 10.29
CA TYR A 263 -4.57 -18.97 9.83
C TYR A 263 -5.25 -17.65 10.15
N PHE A 264 -6.30 -17.32 9.40
CA PHE A 264 -7.20 -16.24 9.79
C PHE A 264 -8.12 -16.73 10.89
N GLU A 265 -8.24 -15.96 11.97
CA GLU A 265 -9.32 -16.19 12.93
C GLU A 265 -10.63 -15.75 12.28
N LEU A 266 -11.46 -16.72 11.93
CA LEU A 266 -12.84 -16.44 11.52
C LEU A 266 -13.63 -16.05 12.77
N TYR A 267 -14.07 -14.79 12.83
CA TYR A 267 -15.14 -14.42 13.74
C TYR A 267 -16.36 -15.26 13.35
N ASN A 268 -16.78 -16.18 14.22
CA ASN A 268 -18.15 -16.69 14.16
C ASN A 268 -19.06 -15.49 14.45
N PHE A 269 -19.62 -14.90 13.39
CA PHE A 269 -20.73 -13.95 13.49
C PHE A 269 -21.99 -14.67 14.00
#